data_AF-A0A6A4Q499-F1
#
_entry.id   AF-A0A6A4Q499-F1
#
_cell.length_a   1.000
_cell.length_b   1.000
_cell.length_c   1.000
_cell.angle_alpha   90.00
_cell.angle_beta   90.00
_cell.angle_gamma   90.00
#
_symmetry.space_group_name_H-M   'P 1'
#
loop_
_entity.id
_entity.type
_entity.pdbx_description
1 polymer ?
#
loop_
_entity_poly.entity_id
_entity_poly.type
_entity_poly.pdbx_seq_one_letter_code
_entity_poly.pdbx_strand_id
1 'polypeptide(L)'
;MQYVIVLSYFYVYATFDVGEQHKNYIIKTAGKTLRQFRTDAGKCLRDANGNVNLKPPAKYANLIYEADWMEFVTHRTQDEKFLKISEENRKRASNPLYPYRVSRMGYREVEEKIVSIVNSYVI
;
A
#
# COMPACT_ATOMS: atom_id res chain seq x y z
N MET A 1 -4.18 3.86 5.51
CA MET A 1 -3.65 2.55 5.95
C MET A 1 -4.59 1.76 6.87
N GLN A 2 -5.52 2.40 7.59
CA GLN A 2 -6.47 1.72 8.49
C GLN A 2 -7.44 0.77 7.76
N TYR A 3 -7.92 1.14 6.58
CA TYR A 3 -8.89 0.36 5.79
C TYR A 3 -8.38 -1.00 5.28
N VAL A 4 -7.08 -1.14 4.99
CA VAL A 4 -6.51 -2.41 4.47
C VAL A 4 -6.42 -3.47 5.56
N ILE A 5 -6.15 -3.04 6.80
CA ILE A 5 -6.10 -3.94 7.97
C ILE A 5 -7.50 -4.48 8.27
N VAL A 6 -8.53 -3.61 8.18
CA VAL A 6 -9.93 -3.99 8.42
C VAL A 6 -10.46 -4.97 7.38
N LEU A 7 -10.10 -4.83 6.10
CA LEU A 7 -10.51 -5.78 5.06
C LEU A 7 -9.82 -7.15 5.22
N SER A 8 -8.54 -7.17 5.59
CA SER A 8 -7.86 -8.43 5.92
C SER A 8 -8.41 -9.11 7.17
N TYR A 9 -8.87 -8.31 8.14
CA TYR A 9 -9.51 -8.77 9.37
C TYR A 9 -10.82 -9.49 9.05
N PHE A 10 -11.74 -8.83 8.35
CA PHE A 10 -13.06 -9.39 8.07
C PHE A 10 -12.98 -10.68 7.23
N TYR A 11 -12.09 -10.70 6.22
CA TYR A 11 -11.94 -11.86 5.34
C TYR A 11 -11.40 -13.11 6.04
N VAL A 12 -10.38 -12.96 6.90
CA VAL A 12 -9.79 -14.09 7.64
C VAL A 12 -10.79 -14.67 8.67
N TYR A 13 -11.59 -13.81 9.31
CA TYR A 13 -12.63 -14.27 10.25
C TYR A 13 -13.82 -14.95 9.58
N ALA A 14 -14.23 -14.45 8.41
CA ALA A 14 -15.34 -15.04 7.67
C ALA A 14 -15.00 -16.44 7.12
N THR A 15 -13.70 -16.74 6.96
CA THR A 15 -13.23 -17.97 6.31
C THR A 15 -12.65 -19.01 7.27
N PHE A 16 -12.14 -18.59 8.44
CA PHE A 16 -11.50 -19.49 9.40
C PHE A 16 -12.04 -19.29 10.81
N ASP A 17 -12.31 -20.40 11.51
CA ASP A 17 -12.63 -20.38 12.94
C ASP A 17 -11.33 -20.12 13.74
N VAL A 18 -11.09 -18.85 14.05
CA VAL A 18 -9.89 -18.40 14.74
C VAL A 18 -10.18 -18.21 16.22
N GLY A 19 -9.69 -19.13 17.04
CA GLY A 19 -9.76 -19.02 18.50
C GLY A 19 -9.08 -17.74 19.03
N GLU A 20 -9.70 -17.10 20.03
CA GLU A 20 -9.29 -15.79 20.56
C GLU A 20 -7.82 -15.77 21.04
N GLN A 21 -7.29 -16.89 21.52
CA GLN A 21 -5.91 -17.02 21.99
C GLN A 21 -4.86 -16.80 20.88
N HIS A 22 -5.17 -17.15 19.63
CA HIS A 22 -4.22 -17.08 18.50
C HIS A 22 -4.51 -15.93 17.53
N LYS A 23 -5.60 -15.22 17.74
CA LYS A 23 -6.05 -14.05 16.96
C LYS A 23 -4.96 -13.04 16.66
N ASN A 24 -4.32 -12.51 17.70
CA ASN A 24 -3.33 -11.46 17.55
C ASN A 24 -2.12 -11.93 16.72
N TYR A 25 -1.74 -13.20 16.88
CA TYR A 25 -0.66 -13.80 16.11
C TYR A 25 -1.04 -13.98 14.64
N ILE A 26 -2.22 -14.53 14.36
CA ILE A 26 -2.71 -14.78 13.00
C ILE A 26 -2.86 -13.46 12.24
N ILE A 27 -3.51 -12.45 12.83
CA ILE A 27 -3.68 -11.13 12.20
C ILE A 27 -2.32 -10.49 11.89
N LYS A 28 -1.38 -10.57 12.85
CA LYS A 28 -0.03 -10.01 12.66
C LYS A 28 0.70 -10.72 11.51
N THR A 29 0.59 -12.04 11.42
CA THR A 29 1.23 -12.83 10.37
C THR A 29 0.57 -12.59 9.02
N ALA A 30 -0.77 -12.64 8.94
CA ALA A 30 -1.52 -12.34 7.72
C ALA A 30 -1.22 -10.92 7.20
N GLY A 31 -1.19 -9.93 8.09
CA GLY A 31 -0.81 -8.56 7.74
C GLY A 31 0.61 -8.44 7.19
N LYS A 32 1.58 -9.16 7.77
CA LYS A 32 2.96 -9.23 7.24
C LYS A 32 2.98 -9.88 5.85
N THR A 33 2.30 -11.01 5.68
CA THR A 33 2.24 -11.72 4.40
C THR A 33 1.58 -10.87 3.31
N LEU A 34 0.46 -10.19 3.62
CA LEU A 34 -0.21 -9.29 2.69
C LEU A 34 0.69 -8.10 2.32
N ARG A 35 1.41 -7.52 3.29
CA ARG A 35 2.37 -6.45 3.00
C ARG A 35 3.47 -6.94 2.05
N GLN A 36 4.02 -8.13 2.28
CA GLN A 36 5.03 -8.73 1.42
C GLN A 36 4.49 -8.98 0.01
N PHE A 37 3.30 -9.58 -0.10
CA PHE A 37 2.62 -9.81 -1.37
C PHE A 37 2.51 -8.52 -2.19
N ARG A 38 2.01 -7.43 -1.59
CA ARG A 38 1.86 -6.13 -2.28
C ARG A 38 3.20 -5.55 -2.73
N THR A 39 4.26 -5.71 -1.92
CA THR A 39 5.61 -5.28 -2.28
C THR A 39 6.17 -6.10 -3.43
N ASP A 40 6.05 -7.43 -3.39
CA ASP A 40 6.53 -8.32 -4.43
C ASP A 40 5.79 -8.07 -5.76
N ALA A 41 4.46 -8.01 -5.72
CA ALA A 41 3.63 -7.68 -6.87
C ALA A 41 4.04 -6.34 -7.51
N GLY A 42 4.28 -5.32 -6.68
CA GLY A 42 4.76 -4.03 -7.15
C GLY A 42 6.13 -4.08 -7.82
N LYS A 43 7.06 -4.91 -7.32
CA LYS A 43 8.38 -5.11 -7.94
C LYS A 43 8.29 -5.82 -9.28
N CYS A 44 7.36 -6.76 -9.41
CA CYS A 44 7.16 -7.49 -10.65
C CYS A 44 6.40 -6.70 -11.73
N LEU A 45 5.99 -5.46 -11.47
CA LEU A 45 5.27 -4.64 -12.45
C LEU A 45 6.13 -4.30 -13.67
N ARG A 46 7.44 -4.08 -13.47
CA ARG A 46 8.39 -3.77 -14.54
C ARG A 46 9.58 -4.73 -14.53
N ASP A 47 10.05 -5.10 -15.71
CA ASP A 47 11.27 -5.89 -15.87
C ASP A 47 12.53 -5.02 -15.65
N ALA A 48 13.70 -5.64 -15.74
CA ALA A 48 14.99 -4.94 -15.59
C ALA A 48 15.21 -3.85 -16.65
N ASN A 49 14.54 -3.94 -17.80
CA ASN A 49 14.61 -2.97 -18.89
C ASN A 49 13.57 -1.84 -18.72
N GLY A 50 12.69 -1.94 -17.72
CA GLY A 50 11.63 -0.97 -17.44
C GLY A 50 10.33 -1.23 -18.21
N ASN A 51 10.23 -2.32 -18.97
CA ASN A 51 9.00 -2.71 -19.68
C ASN A 51 7.96 -3.22 -18.69
N VAL A 52 6.69 -2.97 -18.97
CA VAL A 52 5.58 -3.40 -18.12
C VAL A 52 5.29 -4.88 -18.34
N ASN A 53 5.20 -5.65 -17.25
CA ASN A 53 4.89 -7.07 -17.31
C ASN A 53 3.37 -7.27 -17.35
N LEU A 54 2.87 -7.79 -18.48
CA LEU A 54 1.44 -8.05 -18.69
C LEU A 54 0.93 -9.34 -18.04
N LYS A 55 1.84 -10.22 -17.61
CA LYS A 55 1.49 -11.49 -16.96
C LYS A 55 1.76 -11.41 -15.46
N PRO A 56 0.92 -12.06 -14.63
CA PRO A 56 1.17 -12.11 -13.20
C PRO A 56 2.48 -12.85 -12.89
N PRO A 57 3.11 -12.55 -11.74
CA PRO A 57 4.31 -13.25 -11.32
C PRO A 57 4.03 -14.75 -11.13
N ALA A 58 4.90 -15.61 -11.67
CA ALA A 58 4.74 -17.06 -11.57
C ALA A 58 4.57 -17.57 -10.13
N LYS A 59 5.24 -16.92 -9.16
CA LYS A 59 5.13 -17.19 -7.72
C LYS A 59 3.69 -17.09 -7.20
N TYR A 60 2.85 -16.26 -7.81
CA TYR A 60 1.48 -15.99 -7.39
C TYR A 60 0.45 -16.38 -8.46
N ALA A 61 0.83 -17.19 -9.46
CA ALA A 61 -0.06 -17.60 -10.55
C ALA A 61 -1.34 -18.30 -10.06
N ASN A 62 -1.26 -18.98 -8.91
CA ASN A 62 -2.41 -19.67 -8.29
C ASN A 62 -3.32 -18.73 -7.49
N LEU A 63 -2.90 -17.48 -7.27
CA LEU A 63 -3.59 -16.52 -6.40
C LEU A 63 -4.08 -15.28 -7.15
N ILE A 64 -3.44 -14.94 -8.27
CA ILE A 64 -3.76 -13.77 -9.07
C ILE A 64 -4.29 -14.25 -10.40
N TYR A 65 -5.57 -13.95 -10.66
CA TYR A 65 -6.14 -14.16 -11.99
C TYR A 65 -5.59 -13.13 -12.97
N GLU A 66 -5.47 -13.52 -14.24
CA GLU A 66 -4.90 -12.66 -15.27
C GLU A 66 -5.67 -11.34 -15.43
N ALA A 67 -7.00 -11.39 -15.29
CA ALA A 67 -7.85 -10.20 -15.32
C ALA A 67 -7.51 -9.21 -14.20
N ASP A 68 -7.39 -9.68 -12.96
CA ASP A 68 -7.05 -8.84 -11.80
C ASP A 68 -5.64 -8.24 -11.93
N TRP A 69 -4.71 -9.00 -12.51
CA TRP A 69 -3.37 -8.49 -12.80
C TRP A 69 -3.41 -7.37 -13.83
N MET A 70 -4.17 -7.54 -14.91
CA MET A 70 -4.31 -6.52 -15.95
C MET A 70 -4.99 -5.25 -15.42
N GLU A 71 -5.99 -5.37 -14.55
CA GLU A 71 -6.60 -4.24 -13.87
C GLU A 71 -5.57 -3.51 -12.98
N PHE A 72 -4.78 -4.26 -12.21
CA PHE A 72 -3.70 -3.70 -11.40
C PHE A 72 -2.65 -2.97 -12.25
N VAL A 73 -2.21 -3.56 -13.36
CA VAL A 73 -1.25 -2.94 -14.29
C VAL A 73 -1.81 -1.65 -14.87
N THR A 74 -3.07 -1.69 -15.33
CA THR A 74 -3.78 -0.54 -15.89
C THR A 74 -3.86 0.59 -14.87
N HIS A 75 -4.32 0.30 -13.65
CA HIS A 75 -4.37 1.29 -12.57
C HIS A 75 -2.98 1.86 -12.25
N ARG A 76 -1.92 1.05 -12.27
CA ARG A 76 -0.56 1.53 -11.94
C ARG A 76 0.13 2.33 -13.05
N THR A 77 -0.34 2.21 -14.30
CA THR A 77 0.34 2.80 -15.47
C THR A 77 -0.48 3.83 -16.23
N GLN A 78 -1.81 3.78 -16.15
CA GLN A 78 -2.72 4.61 -16.94
C GLN A 78 -3.59 5.53 -16.06
N ASP A 79 -3.82 5.21 -14.79
CA ASP A 79 -4.61 6.08 -13.91
C ASP A 79 -3.83 7.37 -13.61
N GLU A 80 -4.25 8.47 -14.23
CA GLU A 80 -3.64 9.79 -14.08
C GLU A 80 -3.60 10.26 -12.63
N LYS A 81 -4.67 10.00 -11.87
CA LYS A 81 -4.75 10.41 -10.46
C LYS A 81 -3.70 9.67 -9.65
N PHE A 82 -3.56 8.36 -9.90
CA PHE A 82 -2.53 7.55 -9.26
C PHE A 82 -1.13 8.03 -9.63
N LEU A 83 -0.86 8.24 -10.92
CA LEU A 83 0.45 8.67 -11.43
C LEU A 83 0.87 10.02 -10.85
N LYS A 84 -0.04 11.00 -10.78
CA LYS A 84 0.21 12.31 -10.19
C LYS A 84 0.63 12.18 -8.72
N ILE A 85 -0.13 11.43 -7.93
CA ILE A 85 0.17 11.19 -6.52
C ILE A 85 1.50 10.44 -6.36
N SER A 86 1.75 9.44 -7.21
CA SER A 86 2.99 8.65 -7.18
C SER A 86 4.21 9.53 -7.47
N GLU A 87 4.11 10.43 -8.44
CA GLU A 87 5.19 11.35 -8.81
C GLU A 87 5.46 12.38 -7.71
N GLU A 88 4.42 12.97 -7.15
CA GLU A 88 4.54 13.87 -6.00
C GLU A 88 5.23 13.16 -4.81
N ASN A 89 4.81 11.93 -4.50
CA ASN A 89 5.41 11.13 -3.42
C ASN A 89 6.88 10.81 -3.70
N ARG A 90 7.24 10.52 -4.95
CA ARG A 90 8.63 10.26 -5.36
C ARG A 90 9.50 11.50 -5.13
N LYS A 91 9.04 12.67 -5.58
CA LYS A 91 9.73 13.97 -5.37
C LYS A 91 9.88 14.30 -3.89
N ARG A 92 8.83 14.06 -3.09
CA ARG A 92 8.87 14.24 -1.63
C ARG A 92 9.89 13.31 -0.97
N ALA A 93 10.02 12.07 -1.47
CA ALA A 93 10.96 11.09 -0.92
C ALA A 93 12.41 11.38 -1.31
N SER A 94 12.68 11.90 -2.51
CA SER A 94 14.03 12.19 -2.98
C SER A 94 14.63 13.44 -2.32
N ASN A 95 13.81 14.47 -2.06
CA ASN A 95 14.24 15.73 -1.43
C ASN A 95 13.47 15.96 -0.12
N PRO A 96 13.78 15.20 0.95
CA PRO A 96 13.09 15.37 2.22
C PRO A 96 13.45 16.71 2.85
N LEU A 97 12.43 17.53 3.14
CA LEU A 97 12.60 18.82 3.83
C LEU A 97 13.24 18.66 5.21
N TYR A 98 12.95 17.55 5.88
CA TYR A 98 13.48 17.21 7.19
C TYR A 98 14.34 15.94 7.11
N PRO A 99 15.63 15.99 7.51
CA PRO A 99 16.49 14.81 7.53
C PRO A 99 15.99 13.70 8.48
N TYR A 100 15.28 14.08 9.56
CA TYR A 100 14.85 13.17 10.62
C TYR A 100 13.38 12.75 10.49
N ARG A 101 13.10 11.44 10.44
CA ARG A 101 11.76 10.84 10.30
C ARG A 101 11.17 10.34 11.64
N VAL A 102 11.54 10.96 12.77
CA VAL A 102 11.36 10.51 14.18
C VAL A 102 10.13 9.70 14.54
N SER A 103 8.97 10.22 14.13
CA SER A 103 7.68 9.67 14.53
C SER A 103 7.03 8.90 13.39
N ARG A 104 6.03 8.06 13.71
CA ARG A 104 5.23 7.34 12.69
C ARG A 104 4.63 8.26 11.61
N MET A 105 4.54 9.57 11.88
CA MET A 105 4.04 10.60 10.96
C MET A 105 5.17 11.49 10.37
N GLY A 106 6.27 11.71 11.10
CA GLY A 106 7.31 12.69 10.74
C GLY A 106 6.86 14.15 10.95
N TYR A 107 7.82 15.08 11.00
CA TYR A 107 7.51 16.51 11.25
C TYR A 107 6.60 17.13 10.19
N ARG A 108 6.75 16.72 8.94
CA ARG A 108 5.93 17.24 7.83
C ARG A 108 4.45 16.90 7.96
N GLU A 109 4.08 15.66 8.30
CA GLU A 109 2.66 15.32 8.51
C GLU A 109 2.08 16.00 9.75
N VAL A 110 2.91 16.25 10.76
CA VAL A 110 2.51 17.05 11.94
C VAL A 110 2.20 18.48 11.51
N GLU A 111 3.06 19.11 10.70
CA GLU A 111 2.81 20.43 10.13
C GLU A 111 1.58 20.45 9.23
N GLU A 112 1.44 19.50 8.31
CA GLU A 112 0.27 19.40 7.42
C GLU A 112 -1.04 19.26 8.23
N LYS A 113 -1.02 18.49 9.34
CA LYS A 113 -2.14 18.45 10.27
C LYS A 113 -2.40 19.78 10.95
N ILE A 114 -1.36 20.43 11.50
CA ILE A 114 -1.50 21.73 12.15
C ILE A 114 -2.09 22.75 11.17
N VAL A 115 -1.58 22.82 9.94
CA VAL A 115 -2.10 23.71 8.89
C VAL A 115 -3.55 23.37 8.54
N SER A 116 -3.90 22.08 8.41
CA SER A 116 -5.28 21.68 8.14
C SER A 116 -6.24 22.09 9.27
N ILE A 117 -5.81 21.96 10.52
CA ILE A 117 -6.56 22.34 11.71
C ILE A 117 -6.72 23.87 11.75
N VAL A 118 -5.64 24.63 11.57
CA VAL A 118 -5.67 26.10 11.55
C VAL A 118 -6.60 26.60 10.44
N ASN A 119 -6.50 26.06 9.23
CA ASN A 119 -7.38 26.44 8.12
C ASN A 119 -8.85 26.10 8.38
N SER A 120 -9.15 25.05 9.15
CA SER A 120 -10.52 24.71 9.54
C SER A 120 -11.14 25.67 10.58
N TYR A 121 -10.32 26.43 11.30
CA TYR A 121 -10.76 27.47 12.25
C TYR A 121 -10.80 28.88 11.64
N VAL A 122 -10.26 29.05 10.43
CA VAL A 122 -10.20 30.34 9.70
C VAL A 122 -11.29 30.41 8.61
N ILE A 123 -12.16 29.40 8.55
CA ILE A 123 -13.46 29.41 7.85
C ILE A 123 -14.53 29.67 8.90
#